data_AF-A0A497ABS5-F1
#
_entry.id   AF-A0A497ABS5-F1
#
_cell.length_a   1.000
_cell.length_b   1.000
_cell.length_c   1.000
_cell.angle_alpha   90.00
_cell.angle_beta   90.00
_cell.angle_gamma   90.00
#
_symmetry.space_group_name_H-M   'P 1'
#
loop_
_entity.id
_entity.type
_entity.pdbx_description
1 polymer ?
#
loop_
_entity_poly.entity_id
_entity_poly.type
_entity_poly.pdbx_seq_one_letter_code
_entity_poly.pdbx_strand_id
1 'polypeptide(L)' 'MDESVLLAHGSGGKLSHELVEKKFLPFLANPALNKLDDSAVFEA' A
#
# COMPACT_ATOMS: atom_id res chain seq x y z
N MET A 1 13.89 -4.77 9.62
CA MET A 1 13.13 -3.89 8.70
C MET A 1 13.95 -2.65 8.56
N ASP A 2 14.28 -2.20 7.34
CA ASP A 2 14.91 -0.89 7.18
C ASP A 2 14.01 0.18 7.83
N GLU A 3 14.57 0.97 8.74
CA GLU A 3 13.86 2.08 9.40
C GLU A 3 13.67 3.28 8.47
N SER A 4 14.31 3.24 7.31
CA SER A 4 14.43 4.37 6.39
C SER A 4 13.60 4.17 5.13
N VAL A 5 12.92 5.24 4.71
CA VAL A 5 12.25 5.30 3.41
C VAL A 5 13.29 5.56 2.32
N LEU A 6 13.53 4.55 1.48
CA LEU A 6 14.37 4.64 0.28
C LEU A 6 13.59 5.14 -0.94
N LEU A 7 14.29 5.74 -1.92
CA LEU A 7 13.72 6.12 -3.22
C LEU A 7 13.06 4.94 -3.96
N ALA A 8 13.60 3.74 -3.81
CA ALA A 8 13.05 2.55 -4.44
C ALA A 8 11.61 2.23 -3.98
N HIS A 9 11.19 2.65 -2.78
CA HIS A 9 9.80 2.54 -2.34
C HIS A 9 8.84 3.49 -3.07
N GLY A 10 9.33 4.50 -3.80
CA GLY A 10 8.54 5.40 -4.64
C GLY A 10 8.54 5.03 -6.13
N SER A 11 9.22 3.95 -6.52
CA SER A 11 9.37 3.56 -7.93
C SER A 11 8.15 2.87 -8.54
N GLY A 12 7.18 2.46 -7.73
CA GLY A 12 6.03 1.65 -8.14
C GLY A 12 6.30 0.14 -8.22
N GLY A 13 7.55 -0.29 -8.02
CA GLY A 13 7.94 -1.70 -8.10
C GLY A 13 7.64 -2.51 -6.82
N LYS A 14 8.41 -3.59 -6.64
CA LYS A 14 8.27 -4.53 -5.51
C LYS A 14 8.34 -3.84 -4.15
N LEU A 15 9.31 -2.95 -3.93
CA LEU A 15 9.47 -2.28 -2.64
C LEU A 15 8.32 -1.31 -2.35
N SER A 16 7.73 -0.68 -3.38
CA SER A 16 6.51 0.14 -3.21
C SER A 16 5.35 -0.71 -2.71
N HIS A 17 5.12 -1.87 -3.32
CA HIS A 17 4.06 -2.80 -2.92
C HIS A 17 4.29 -3.35 -1.50
N GLU A 18 5.52 -3.77 -1.19
CA GLU A 18 5.84 -4.25 0.16
C GLU A 18 5.62 -3.17 1.24
N LEU A 19 5.90 -1.90 0.92
CA LEU A 19 5.63 -0.79 1.83
C LEU A 19 4.12 -0.64 2.09
N VAL A 20 3.30 -0.64 1.03
CA VAL A 20 1.83 -0.59 1.13
C VAL A 20 1.30 -1.75 1.98
N GLU A 21 1.70 -2.97 1.65
CA GLU A 21 1.21 -4.18 2.32
C GLU A 21 1.65 -4.30 3.79
N LYS A 22 2.89 -3.93 4.11
CA LYS A 22 3.46 -4.18 5.45
C LYS A 22 3.33 -3.00 6.40
N LYS A 23 3.17 -1.77 5.89
CA LYS A 23 3.14 -0.55 6.73
C LYS A 23 1.81 0.18 6.71
N PHE A 24 1.03 0.08 5.63
CA PHE A 24 -0.27 0.76 5.54
C PHE A 24 -1.43 -0.19 5.79
N LEU A 25 -1.51 -1.32 5.08
CA LEU A 25 -2.62 -2.26 5.22
C LEU A 25 -2.87 -2.74 6.65
N PRO A 26 -1.88 -3.06 7.51
CA PRO A 26 -2.16 -3.56 8.85
C PRO A 26 -2.98 -2.61 9.72
N PHE A 27 -2.98 -1.31 9.40
CA PHE A 27 -3.68 -0.28 10.17
C PHE A 27 -4.92 0.29 9.45
N LEU A 28 -4.97 0.17 8.11
CA LEU A 28 -6.01 0.80 7.28
C LEU A 28 -6.86 -0.21 6.50
N ALA A 29 -6.55 -1.51 6.61
CA ALA A 29 -7.22 -2.58 5.85
C ALA A 29 -8.73 -2.53 6.02
N ASN A 30 -9.39 -2.59 4.87
CA ASN A 30 -10.84 -2.69 4.74
C ASN A 30 -11.16 -3.28 3.36
N PRO A 31 -12.39 -3.78 3.12
CA PRO A 31 -12.72 -4.43 1.86
C PRO A 31 -12.49 -3.58 0.60
N ALA A 32 -12.57 -2.26 0.70
CA ALA A 32 -12.33 -1.36 -0.44
C ALA A 32 -10.81 -1.21 -0.72
N LEU A 33 -10.00 -1.03 0.33
CA LEU A 33 -8.55 -0.85 0.20
C LEU A 33 -7.79 -2.16 -0.10
N ASN A 34 -8.27 -3.29 0.41
CA ASN A 34 -7.57 -4.58 0.30
C ASN A 34 -7.45 -5.09 -1.14
N LYS A 35 -8.16 -4.49 -2.09
CA LYS A 35 -8.07 -4.83 -3.51
C LYS A 35 -6.78 -4.35 -4.15
N LEU A 36 -6.18 -3.26 -3.63
CA LEU A 36 -4.98 -2.63 -4.19
C LEU A 36 -5.09 -2.27 -5.68
N ASP A 37 -6.32 -1.97 -6.12
CA ASP A 37 -6.62 -1.49 -7.47
C ASP A 37 -6.29 0.00 -7.61
N ASP A 38 -6.39 0.54 -8.84
CA ASP A 38 -6.18 1.97 -9.12
C ASP A 38 -7.13 2.90 -8.37
N SER A 39 -8.29 2.39 -7.92
CA SER A 39 -9.27 3.13 -7.12
C SER A 39 -10.19 2.23 -6.30
N ALA A 40 -10.81 2.80 -5.27
CA ALA A 40 -11.87 2.18 -4.50
C ALA A 40 -13.26 2.66 -4.98
N VAL A 41 -14.24 1.76 -5.00
CA VAL A 41 -15.64 2.08 -5.33
C VAL A 41 -16.47 2.13 -4.04
N PHE A 42 -17.28 3.18 -3.90
CA PHE A 42 -18.21 3.35 -2.79
C PHE A 42 -19.65 3.48 -3.33
N GLU A 43 -20.61 2.92 -2.60
CA GLU A 43 -22.02 3.13 -2.86
C GLU A 43 -22.48 4.49 -2.28
N ALA A 44 -23.47 5.11 -2.92
CA ALA A 44 -24.00 6.42 -2.56
C ALA A 44 -25.31 6.33 -1.77
#